data_AF-A0A946UUD6-F1
#
_entry.id   AF-A0A946UUD6-F1
#
_cell.length_a   1.000
_cell.length_b   1.000
_cell.length_c   1.000
_cell.angle_alpha   90.00
_cell.angle_beta   90.00
_cell.angle_gamma   90.00
#
_symmetry.space_group_name_H-M   'P 1'
#
loop_
_entity.id
_entity.type
_entity.pdbx_description
1 polymer ?
#
loop_
_entity_poly.entity_id
_entity_poly.type
_entity_poly.pdbx_seq_one_letter_code
_entity_poly.pdbx_strand_id
1 'polypeptide(L)' 'MRPDSRIDYVEIPVTDPGRAREFFAALFGWTFQDWGDDYISFNDGRVGTEYAMWSDIGQQK' A
#
# COMPACT_ATOMS: atom_id res chain seq x y z
N MET A 1 0.11 21.59 -7.69
CA MET A 1 -1.19 21.22 -7.11
C MET A 1 -0.94 20.84 -5.66
N ARG A 2 -1.78 21.28 -4.72
CA ARG A 2 -1.66 20.82 -3.34
C ARG A 2 -2.06 19.32 -3.27
N PRO A 3 -1.38 18.48 -2.48
CA PRO A 3 -1.58 17.02 -2.47
C PRO A 3 -2.97 16.56 -1.97
N ASP A 4 -3.77 17.48 -1.46
CA ASP A 4 -4.98 17.37 -0.65
C ASP A 4 -6.19 16.64 -1.31
N SER A 5 -6.03 15.99 -2.45
CA SER A 5 -7.13 15.36 -3.20
C SER A 5 -6.76 14.01 -3.82
N ARG A 6 -5.71 13.35 -3.33
CA ARG A 6 -5.34 11.99 -3.73
C ARG A 6 -5.79 10.99 -2.67
N ILE A 7 -6.09 9.78 -3.13
CA ILE A 7 -6.30 8.66 -2.23
C ILE A 7 -4.91 8.12 -1.91
N ASP A 8 -4.50 8.28 -0.65
CA ASP A 8 -3.17 7.89 -0.19
C ASP A 8 -3.16 6.48 0.43
N TYR A 9 -4.33 5.95 0.81
CA TYR A 9 -4.43 4.66 1.47
C TYR A 9 -5.76 3.95 1.20
N VAL A 10 -5.68 2.66 0.91
CA VAL A 10 -6.83 1.75 0.76
C VAL A 10 -6.46 0.41 1.38
N GLU A 11 -7.37 -0.13 2.19
CA GLU A 11 -7.31 -1.51 2.66
C GLU A 11 -8.36 -2.35 1.95
N ILE A 12 -7.95 -3.56 1.53
CA ILE A 12 -8.82 -4.54 0.91
C ILE A 12 -8.76 -5.79 1.78
N PRO A 13 -9.82 -6.11 2.54
CA PRO A 13 -9.86 -7.33 3.34
C PRO A 13 -9.92 -8.55 2.43
N VAL A 14 -9.07 -9.53 2.70
CA VAL A 14 -8.97 -10.78 1.95
C VAL A 14 -8.85 -11.97 2.90
N THR A 15 -9.33 -13.13 2.46
CA THR A 15 -9.26 -14.38 3.25
C THR A 15 -7.96 -15.15 3.04
N ASP A 16 -7.25 -14.88 1.94
CA ASP A 16 -5.98 -15.51 1.57
C ASP A 16 -5.08 -14.45 0.92
N PRO A 17 -4.12 -13.88 1.67
CA PRO A 17 -3.23 -12.84 1.17
C PRO A 17 -2.37 -13.31 -0.02
N GLY A 18 -1.90 -14.56 0.00
CA GLY A 18 -1.06 -15.12 -1.07
C GLY A 18 -1.80 -15.15 -2.41
N ARG A 19 -3.05 -15.63 -2.42
CA ARG A 19 -3.88 -15.62 -3.62
C ARG A 19 -4.26 -14.21 -4.09
N ALA A 20 -4.55 -13.31 -3.15
CA ALA A 20 -4.85 -11.93 -3.47
C ALA A 20 -3.67 -11.24 -4.17
N ARG A 21 -2.44 -11.45 -3.65
CA ARG A 21 -1.20 -10.96 -4.26
C ARG A 21 -1.06 -11.42 -5.71
N GLU A 22 -1.17 -12.72 -5.96
CA GLU A 22 -1.02 -13.29 -7.31
C GLU A 22 -2.05 -12.70 -8.28
N PHE A 23 -3.31 -12.60 -7.84
CA PHE A 23 -4.39 -12.05 -8.66
C PHE A 23 -4.16 -10.57 -9.00
N PHE A 24 -3.91 -9.72 -7.99
CA PHE A 24 -3.78 -8.28 -8.19
C PHE A 24 -2.46 -7.90 -8.87
N ALA A 25 -1.38 -8.65 -8.66
CA ALA A 25 -0.15 -8.49 -9.42
C ALA A 25 -0.38 -8.80 -10.91
N ALA A 26 -1.10 -9.88 -11.23
CA ALA A 26 -1.42 -10.22 -12.61
C ALA A 26 -2.40 -9.23 -13.26
N LEU A 27 -3.39 -8.75 -12.52
CA LEU A 27 -4.44 -7.88 -13.05
C LEU A 27 -3.97 -6.44 -13.26
N PHE A 28 -3.22 -5.89 -12.29
CA PHE A 28 -2.86 -4.48 -12.28
C PHE A 28 -1.36 -4.22 -12.42
N GLY A 29 -0.52 -5.25 -12.39
CA GLY A 29 0.94 -5.08 -12.37
C GLY A 29 1.44 -4.50 -11.05
N TRP A 30 0.65 -4.57 -9.97
CA TRP A 30 1.05 -4.10 -8.66
C TRP A 30 2.21 -4.91 -8.10
N THR A 31 3.13 -4.24 -7.42
CA THR A 31 4.19 -4.88 -6.65
C THR A 31 3.75 -4.99 -5.20
N PHE A 32 4.29 -5.97 -4.49
CA PHE A 32 3.86 -6.28 -3.13
C PHE A 32 5.04 -6.42 -2.18
N GLN A 33 4.80 -6.06 -0.92
CA GLN A 33 5.68 -6.31 0.19
C GLN A 33 4.95 -7.14 1.26
N ASP A 34 5.54 -8.27 1.61
CA ASP A 34 5.06 -9.14 2.67
C ASP A 34 5.63 -8.67 4.02
N TRP A 35 4.79 -8.61 5.05
CA TRP A 35 5.17 -8.20 6.42
C TRP A 35 4.96 -9.32 7.46
N GLY A 36 4.47 -10.47 7.01
CA GLY A 36 4.10 -11.61 7.82
C GLY A 36 3.06 -12.44 7.09
N ASP A 37 2.60 -13.52 7.71
CA ASP A 37 1.72 -14.50 7.06
C ASP A 37 0.35 -13.91 6.66
N ASP A 38 -0.13 -12.91 7.40
CA ASP A 38 -1.48 -12.37 7.28
C ASP A 38 -1.54 -10.92 6.75
N TYR A 39 -0.40 -10.29 6.44
CA TYR A 39 -0.37 -8.89 6.03
C TYR A 39 0.59 -8.62 4.87
N ILE A 40 0.01 -8.05 3.81
CA ILE A 40 0.71 -7.65 2.59
C ILE A 40 0.33 -6.21 2.23
N SER A 41 1.30 -5.42 1.79
CA SER A 41 1.07 -4.08 1.22
C SER A 41 1.37 -4.09 -0.27
N PHE A 42 0.81 -3.15 -1.04
CA PHE A 42 1.00 -3.09 -2.49
C PHE A 42 1.33 -1.68 -2.99
N ASN A 43 2.02 -1.59 -4.11
CA ASN A 43 2.35 -0.33 -4.76
C ASN A 43 1.98 -0.41 -6.25
N ASP A 44 1.26 0.60 -6.75
CA ASP A 44 0.80 0.67 -8.14
C ASP A 44 1.77 1.44 -9.08
N GLY A 45 2.92 1.85 -8.56
CA GLY A 45 3.93 2.66 -9.25
C GLY A 45 3.68 4.18 -9.24
N ARG A 46 2.59 4.66 -8.64
CA ARG A 46 2.21 6.09 -8.57
C ARG A 46 1.69 6.54 -7.20
N VAL A 47 1.09 5.62 -6.45
CA VAL A 47 0.68 5.73 -5.05
C VAL A 47 1.53 4.73 -4.29
N GLY A 48 2.47 5.24 -3.50
CA GLY A 48 3.06 4.44 -2.44
C GLY A 48 2.04 4.30 -1.33
N THR A 49 1.51 3.10 -1.09
CA THR A 49 1.08 2.76 0.27
C THR A 49 2.38 2.50 1.06
N GLU A 50 3.11 3.57 1.29
CA GLU A 50 4.29 3.57 2.14
C GLU A 50 3.80 3.89 3.55
N TYR A 51 4.16 3.04 4.50
CA TYR A 51 4.13 3.42 5.90
C TYR A 51 5.03 4.64 6.05
N ALA A 52 4.44 5.83 6.07
CA ALA A 52 5.08 6.93 6.75
C ALA A 52 5.17 6.51 8.22
N MET A 53 6.35 6.06 8.65
CA MET A 53 6.63 6.03 10.09
C MET A 53 6.29 7.44 10.61
N TRP A 54 5.53 7.49 11.70
CA TRP A 54 5.14 8.70 12.40
C TRP A 54 6.33 9.63 12.77
N SER A 55 7.58 9.16 12.64
CA SER A 55 8.79 9.97 12.78
C SER A 55 8.98 11.04 11.70
N ASP A 56 8.50 10.84 10.47
CA ASP A 56 8.89 11.68 9.33
C ASP A 56 7.89 12.82 9.05
N ILE A 57 6.70 12.78 9.68
CA ILE A 57 5.68 13.84 9.60
C ILE A 57 5.80 14.82 10.79
N GLY A 58 6.81 14.64 11.63
CA GLY A 58 6.94 15.26 12.94
C GLY A 58 7.98 16.38 13.07
N GLN A 59 8.29 17.15 12.02
CA GLN A 59 8.90 18.48 12.16
C GLN A 59 8.25 19.51 11.24
N GLN A 60 7.01 19.87 11.59
CA GLN A 60 6.51 21.23 11.39
C GLN A 60 6.22 21.85 12.74
N LYS A 61 7.27 22.30 13.43
CA LYS A 61 7.32 23.52 14.23
C LYS A 61 8.72 24.10 14.16
#